data_AF-A0A8T9BUU1-F1
#
_entry.id   AF-A0A8T9BUU1-F1
#
_cell.length_a   1.000
_cell.length_b   1.000
_cell.length_c   1.000
_cell.angle_alpha   90.00
_cell.angle_beta   90.00
_cell.angle_gamma   90.00
#
_symmetry.space_group_name_H-M   'P 1'
#
loop_
_entity.id
_entity.type
_entity.pdbx_description
1 polymer ?
#
loop_
_entity_poly.entity_id
_entity_poly.type
_entity_poly.pdbx_seq_one_letter_code
_entity_poly.pdbx_strand_id
1 'polypeptide(L)'
;MTKRAAAAAYKEAGITPKDVKVCELHDCFSANELILLEGLGFSEKGKAHEMVRNGDITYGGKGPVINPSGGLISKGHPLGATGLAQCCELTWQLRGWANTRLVDTDVALQHNLGLGGCVVINVYKRADGQKNRELTDEEVIRSSSWSYNPATQARFVTTEDGEKVRSKKYRSDYALGDTLQKIQSRL
;
A
#
# COMPACT_ATOMS: atom_id res chain seq x y z
N MET A 1 -1.29 19.92 4.66
CA MET A 1 -0.19 19.33 3.85
C MET A 1 -0.73 18.34 2.83
N THR A 2 -1.54 17.34 3.23
CA THR A 2 -2.16 16.34 2.34
C THR A 2 -2.74 16.92 1.05
N LYS A 3 -3.68 17.87 1.11
CA LYS A 3 -4.32 18.46 -0.07
C LYS A 3 -3.31 19.04 -1.10
N ARG A 4 -2.23 19.66 -0.63
CA ARG A 4 -1.19 20.23 -1.49
C ARG A 4 -0.34 19.14 -2.13
N ALA A 5 0.10 18.15 -1.36
CA ALA A 5 0.85 17.02 -1.88
C ALA A 5 0.03 16.19 -2.88
N ALA A 6 -1.27 16.01 -2.60
CA ALA A 6 -2.18 15.23 -3.45
C ALA A 6 -2.36 15.94 -4.79
N ALA A 7 -2.64 17.25 -4.77
CA ALA A 7 -2.76 18.05 -5.99
C ALA A 7 -1.48 18.02 -6.83
N ALA A 8 -0.30 18.04 -6.21
CA ALA A 8 0.98 17.92 -6.92
C ALA A 8 1.13 16.54 -7.58
N ALA A 9 0.90 15.46 -6.83
CA ALA A 9 1.01 14.09 -7.33
C ALA A 9 -0.02 13.79 -8.45
N TYR A 10 -1.26 14.24 -8.30
CA TYR A 10 -2.30 14.11 -9.34
C TYR A 10 -1.91 14.85 -10.62
N LYS A 11 -1.40 16.08 -10.49
CA LYS A 11 -0.92 16.87 -11.63
C LYS A 11 0.24 16.19 -12.35
N GLU A 12 1.23 15.68 -11.60
CA GLU A 12 2.39 14.98 -12.15
C GLU A 12 1.98 13.70 -12.88
N ALA A 13 1.06 12.92 -12.31
CA ALA A 13 0.56 11.68 -12.90
C ALA A 13 -0.50 11.87 -13.99
N GLY A 14 -0.94 13.11 -14.25
CA GLY A 14 -1.99 13.44 -15.21
C GLY A 14 -3.34 12.80 -14.89
N ILE A 15 -3.72 12.75 -13.61
CA ILE A 15 -4.98 12.15 -13.14
C ILE A 15 -5.77 13.13 -12.23
N THR A 16 -6.97 12.71 -11.87
CA THR A 16 -7.84 13.33 -10.88
C THR A 16 -8.14 12.34 -9.74
N PRO A 17 -8.69 12.80 -8.60
CA PRO A 17 -9.12 11.89 -7.53
C PRO A 17 -10.12 10.81 -7.98
N LYS A 18 -10.90 11.07 -9.04
CA LYS A 18 -11.92 10.13 -9.57
C LYS A 18 -11.32 8.92 -10.29
N ASP A 19 -10.08 9.05 -10.75
CA ASP A 19 -9.36 7.99 -11.47
C ASP A 19 -8.78 6.96 -10.49
N VAL A 20 -8.56 7.34 -9.23
CA VAL A 20 -8.08 6.43 -8.19
C VAL A 20 -9.18 5.42 -7.83
N LYS A 21 -8.89 4.12 -7.96
CA LYS A 21 -9.83 3.05 -7.55
C LYS A 21 -9.41 2.31 -6.29
N VAL A 22 -8.13 2.37 -5.93
CA VAL A 22 -7.60 1.79 -4.71
C VAL A 22 -6.64 2.76 -4.02
N CYS A 23 -6.76 2.91 -2.71
CA CYS A 23 -5.94 3.80 -1.92
C CYS A 23 -5.49 3.14 -0.62
N GLU A 24 -4.20 3.19 -0.33
CA GLU A 24 -3.65 2.93 1.01
C GLU A 24 -3.32 4.27 1.66
N LEU A 25 -4.08 4.66 2.67
CA LEU A 25 -3.91 5.93 3.38
C LEU A 25 -3.44 5.72 4.82
N HIS A 26 -3.03 6.79 5.48
CA HIS A 26 -2.45 6.72 6.83
C HIS A 26 -3.52 6.77 7.92
N ASP A 27 -4.27 5.69 8.11
CA ASP A 27 -5.33 5.52 9.12
C ASP A 27 -4.78 5.21 10.52
N CYS A 28 -3.82 5.97 11.04
CA CYS A 28 -3.31 5.73 12.41
C CYS A 28 -4.42 5.85 13.49
N PHE A 29 -5.50 6.55 13.18
CA PHE A 29 -6.77 6.57 13.89
C PHE A 29 -7.92 6.64 12.88
N SER A 30 -9.10 6.11 13.23
CA SER A 30 -10.29 6.17 12.36
C SER A 30 -10.70 7.62 12.02
N ALA A 31 -10.51 8.55 12.95
CA ALA A 31 -10.72 9.97 12.70
C ALA A 31 -9.78 10.52 11.61
N ASN A 32 -8.54 10.01 11.52
CA ASN A 32 -7.59 10.44 10.49
C ASN A 32 -7.99 9.90 9.11
N GLU A 33 -8.48 8.66 9.02
CA GLU A 33 -9.05 8.13 7.77
C GLU A 33 -10.16 9.04 7.24
N LEU A 34 -11.12 9.40 8.10
CA LEU A 34 -12.28 10.22 7.70
C LEU A 34 -11.87 11.57 7.11
N ILE A 35 -10.95 12.30 7.76
CA ILE A 35 -10.49 13.60 7.26
C ILE A 35 -9.61 13.46 6.00
N LEU A 36 -8.95 12.32 5.82
CA LEU A 36 -8.12 12.06 4.65
C LEU A 36 -8.97 11.79 3.40
N LEU A 37 -10.20 11.27 3.53
CA LEU A 37 -11.13 11.19 2.39
C LEU A 37 -11.38 12.57 1.77
N GLU A 38 -11.54 13.61 2.60
CA GLU A 38 -11.67 15.00 2.13
C GLU A 38 -10.31 15.57 1.68
N GLY A 39 -9.26 15.28 2.45
CA GLY A 39 -7.91 15.79 2.20
C GLY A 39 -7.30 15.32 0.87
N LEU A 40 -7.69 14.12 0.42
CA LEU A 40 -7.32 13.52 -0.86
C LEU A 40 -8.31 13.89 -1.99
N GLY A 41 -9.45 14.49 -1.65
CA GLY A 41 -10.45 14.92 -2.63
C GLY A 41 -11.38 13.81 -3.13
N PHE A 42 -11.53 12.72 -2.36
CA PHE A 42 -12.51 11.67 -2.64
C PHE A 42 -13.93 12.08 -2.23
N SER A 43 -14.04 12.97 -1.24
CA SER A 43 -15.30 13.54 -0.80
C SER A 43 -15.24 15.06 -0.73
N GLU A 44 -16.40 15.69 -0.81
CA GLU A 44 -16.55 17.10 -0.53
C GLU A 44 -16.29 17.39 0.96
N LYS A 45 -15.95 18.64 1.28
CA LYS A 45 -15.68 19.05 2.66
C LYS A 45 -16.93 18.83 3.52
N GLY A 46 -16.77 18.12 4.64
CA GLY A 46 -17.84 17.76 5.56
C GLY A 46 -18.70 16.57 5.11
N LYS A 47 -18.42 15.94 3.96
CA LYS A 47 -19.25 14.87 3.37
C LYS A 47 -18.63 13.48 3.45
N ALA A 48 -17.41 13.35 3.98
CA ALA A 48 -16.73 12.06 4.08
C ALA A 48 -17.52 11.02 4.89
N HIS A 49 -18.23 11.45 5.93
CA HIS A 49 -19.05 10.56 6.76
C HIS A 49 -20.23 9.93 6.01
N GLU A 50 -20.82 10.65 5.04
CA GLU A 50 -21.90 10.14 4.19
C GLU A 50 -21.36 9.05 3.26
N MET A 51 -20.19 9.31 2.66
CA MET A 51 -19.47 8.35 1.81
C MET A 51 -19.18 7.03 2.56
N VAL A 52 -18.70 7.12 3.81
CA VAL A 52 -18.46 5.94 4.66
C VAL A 52 -19.78 5.20 4.95
N ARG A 53 -20.84 5.92 5.37
CA ARG A 53 -22.13 5.32 5.71
C ARG A 53 -22.82 4.63 4.52
N ASN A 54 -22.61 5.15 3.32
CA ASN A 54 -23.14 4.58 2.09
C ASN A 54 -22.37 3.33 1.63
N GLY A 55 -21.24 3.00 2.27
CA GLY A 55 -20.36 1.93 1.82
C GLY A 55 -19.56 2.29 0.57
N ASP A 56 -19.38 3.57 0.26
CA ASP A 56 -18.73 4.00 -0.98
C ASP A 56 -17.21 3.81 -0.95
N ILE A 57 -16.59 3.57 0.21
CA ILE A 57 -15.14 3.40 0.37
C ILE A 57 -14.68 1.93 0.39
N THR A 58 -15.56 0.99 0.06
CA THR A 58 -15.26 -0.46 0.08
C THR A 58 -15.70 -1.15 -1.22
N TYR A 59 -15.48 -2.46 -1.31
CA TYR A 59 -15.83 -3.26 -2.47
C TYR A 59 -17.32 -3.11 -2.85
N GLY A 60 -17.58 -2.82 -4.12
CA GLY A 60 -18.93 -2.54 -4.63
C GLY A 60 -19.43 -1.10 -4.39
N GLY A 61 -18.69 -0.28 -3.64
CA GLY A 61 -18.96 1.14 -3.43
C GLY A 61 -18.69 2.01 -4.66
N LYS A 62 -19.18 3.25 -4.64
CA LYS A 62 -18.99 4.21 -5.76
C LYS A 62 -17.64 4.92 -5.74
N GLY A 63 -16.96 4.93 -4.60
CA GLY A 63 -15.65 5.55 -4.40
C GLY A 63 -14.49 4.57 -4.59
N PRO A 64 -13.26 5.00 -4.26
CA PRO A 64 -12.12 4.09 -4.19
C PRO A 64 -12.28 3.12 -3.02
N VAL A 65 -11.76 1.90 -3.20
CA VAL A 65 -11.55 0.98 -2.07
C VAL A 65 -10.41 1.52 -1.22
N ILE A 66 -10.71 1.80 0.05
CA ILE A 66 -9.75 2.35 1.01
C ILE A 66 -9.18 1.23 1.86
N ASN A 67 -7.85 1.22 1.99
CA ASN A 67 -7.10 0.32 2.85
C ASN A 67 -7.48 -1.16 2.68
N PRO A 68 -7.47 -1.73 1.45
CA PRO A 68 -7.87 -3.13 1.23
C PRO A 68 -7.06 -4.13 2.05
N SER A 69 -5.85 -3.75 2.47
CA SER A 69 -5.01 -4.55 3.36
C SER A 69 -5.45 -4.57 4.84
N GLY A 70 -6.51 -3.83 5.20
CA GLY A 70 -7.00 -3.62 6.57
C GLY A 70 -6.46 -2.37 7.26
N GLY A 71 -5.59 -1.61 6.60
CA GLY A 71 -5.06 -0.34 7.11
C GLY A 71 -4.13 -0.49 8.32
N LEU A 72 -3.61 0.62 8.82
CA LEU A 72 -2.78 0.69 10.03
C LEU A 72 -3.58 0.20 11.26
N ILE A 73 -4.89 0.43 11.29
CA ILE A 73 -5.76 0.00 12.39
C ILE A 73 -5.71 -1.52 12.59
N SER A 74 -5.72 -2.30 11.50
CA SER A 74 -5.73 -3.77 11.59
C SER A 74 -4.32 -4.38 11.47
N LYS A 75 -3.48 -3.88 10.55
CA LYS A 75 -2.12 -4.40 10.32
C LYS A 75 -1.15 -4.03 11.43
N GLY A 76 -1.47 -3.02 12.22
CA GLY A 76 -0.55 -2.35 13.11
C GLY A 76 0.32 -1.31 12.39
N HIS A 77 1.09 -0.57 13.18
CA HIS A 77 1.85 0.59 12.70
C HIS A 77 3.33 0.58 13.14
N PRO A 78 4.18 -0.31 12.59
CA PRO A 78 5.63 -0.18 12.75
C PRO A 78 6.11 1.04 11.95
N LEU A 79 6.43 2.12 12.66
CA LEU A 79 6.61 3.48 12.11
C LEU A 79 7.40 3.53 10.80
N GLY A 80 8.60 2.94 10.76
CA GLY A 80 9.46 2.94 9.58
C GLY A 80 9.01 2.01 8.44
N ALA A 81 8.17 1.01 8.73
CA ALA A 81 7.76 0.00 7.76
C ALA A 81 6.44 0.33 7.06
N THR A 82 5.58 1.16 7.66
CA THR A 82 4.24 1.42 7.13
C THR A 82 4.25 1.96 5.70
N GLY A 83 5.12 2.93 5.37
CA GLY A 83 5.20 3.45 4.00
C GLY A 83 5.58 2.38 2.97
N LEU A 84 6.46 1.45 3.33
CA LEU A 84 6.83 0.33 2.48
C LEU A 84 5.69 -0.70 2.37
N ALA A 85 5.00 -1.00 3.47
CA ALA A 85 3.88 -1.93 3.47
C ALA A 85 2.72 -1.44 2.57
N GLN A 86 2.41 -0.14 2.59
CA GLN A 86 1.43 0.48 1.69
C GLN A 86 1.88 0.34 0.22
N CYS A 87 3.15 0.63 -0.07
CA CYS A 87 3.72 0.46 -1.42
C CYS A 87 3.64 -1.00 -1.90
N CYS A 88 3.93 -1.98 -1.03
CA CYS A 88 3.81 -3.40 -1.34
C CYS A 88 2.38 -3.78 -1.71
N GLU A 89 1.39 -3.39 -0.89
CA GLU A 89 -0.02 -3.69 -1.17
C GLU A 89 -0.44 -3.12 -2.52
N LEU A 90 -0.20 -1.83 -2.79
CA LEU A 90 -0.60 -1.22 -4.06
C LEU A 90 0.11 -1.83 -5.26
N THR A 91 1.37 -2.27 -5.08
CA THR A 91 2.10 -3.00 -6.13
C THR A 91 1.47 -4.37 -6.38
N TRP A 92 1.05 -5.09 -5.34
CA TRP A 92 0.35 -6.37 -5.47
C TRP A 92 -1.01 -6.19 -6.15
N GLN A 93 -1.76 -5.15 -5.80
CA GLN A 93 -3.01 -4.77 -6.45
C GLN A 93 -2.79 -4.58 -7.96
N LEU A 94 -1.85 -3.71 -8.36
CA LEU A 94 -1.58 -3.43 -9.78
C LEU A 94 -0.98 -4.62 -10.55
N ARG A 95 -0.29 -5.54 -9.86
CA ARG A 95 0.23 -6.76 -10.46
C ARG A 95 -0.80 -7.87 -10.57
N GLY A 96 -1.94 -7.76 -9.90
CA GLY A 96 -2.95 -8.83 -9.86
C GLY A 96 -2.77 -9.86 -8.76
N TRP A 97 -1.86 -9.65 -7.82
CA TRP A 97 -1.42 -10.66 -6.86
C TRP A 97 -2.31 -10.72 -5.62
N ALA A 98 -3.16 -9.72 -5.40
CA ALA A 98 -3.88 -9.49 -4.15
C ALA A 98 -5.06 -10.45 -3.88
N ASN A 99 -5.36 -11.39 -4.78
CA ASN A 99 -6.37 -12.45 -4.62
C ASN A 99 -7.71 -11.89 -4.10
N THR A 100 -8.23 -12.35 -2.96
CA THR A 100 -9.51 -11.91 -2.38
C THR A 100 -9.57 -10.42 -2.03
N ARG A 101 -8.43 -9.73 -1.95
CA ARG A 101 -8.36 -8.28 -1.73
C ARG A 101 -8.26 -7.48 -3.03
N LEU A 102 -8.24 -8.14 -4.17
CA LEU A 102 -7.96 -7.50 -5.45
C LEU A 102 -9.06 -6.48 -5.82
N VAL A 103 -8.63 -5.28 -6.18
CA VAL A 103 -9.48 -4.22 -6.69
C VAL A 103 -9.15 -4.02 -8.18
N ASP A 104 -10.18 -4.00 -9.02
CA ASP A 104 -10.05 -3.80 -10.46
C ASP A 104 -9.60 -2.35 -10.77
N THR A 105 -8.31 -2.15 -11.08
CA THR A 105 -7.66 -0.82 -11.09
C THR A 105 -6.46 -0.72 -12.03
N ASP A 106 -6.27 0.47 -12.59
CA ASP A 106 -5.11 0.92 -13.36
C ASP A 106 -4.31 2.02 -12.62
N VAL A 107 -4.91 2.61 -11.57
CA VAL A 107 -4.34 3.71 -10.78
C VAL A 107 -4.55 3.46 -9.28
N ALA A 108 -3.43 3.37 -8.57
CA ALA A 108 -3.39 3.23 -7.12
C ALA A 108 -2.76 4.45 -6.45
N LEU A 109 -3.24 4.81 -5.26
CA LEU A 109 -2.76 5.96 -4.49
C LEU A 109 -2.21 5.53 -3.13
N GLN A 110 -1.03 6.02 -2.77
CA GLN A 110 -0.52 5.94 -1.41
C GLN A 110 -0.61 7.30 -0.73
N HIS A 111 -1.03 7.30 0.52
CA HIS A 111 -0.85 8.42 1.44
C HIS A 111 -0.13 7.95 2.71
N ASN A 112 1.03 8.53 2.97
CA ASN A 112 1.82 8.27 4.17
C ASN A 112 2.14 9.59 4.89
N LEU A 113 2.00 9.63 6.21
CA LEU A 113 2.09 10.86 7.00
C LEU A 113 2.88 10.62 8.28
N GLY A 114 3.67 11.63 8.68
CA GLY A 114 4.33 11.70 9.97
C GLY A 114 4.06 13.05 10.64
N LEU A 115 3.57 13.03 11.88
CA LEU A 115 3.47 14.22 12.72
C LEU A 115 4.88 14.78 12.98
N GLY A 116 5.02 16.11 13.00
CA GLY A 116 6.31 16.80 12.91
C GLY A 116 6.54 17.47 11.55
N GLY A 117 5.84 17.03 10.49
CA GLY A 117 5.63 17.87 9.30
C GLY A 117 5.78 17.22 7.92
N CYS A 118 5.71 15.90 7.78
CA CYS A 118 5.93 15.25 6.49
C CYS A 118 4.69 14.48 6.00
N VAL A 119 4.36 14.64 4.73
CA VAL A 119 3.41 13.79 4.01
C VAL A 119 4.01 13.42 2.67
N VAL A 120 3.91 12.15 2.31
CA VAL A 120 4.32 11.60 1.01
C VAL A 120 3.10 11.01 0.34
N ILE A 121 2.90 11.37 -0.92
CA ILE A 121 1.83 10.82 -1.76
C ILE A 121 2.46 10.30 -3.03
N ASN A 122 2.16 9.04 -3.35
CA ASN A 122 2.63 8.38 -4.56
C ASN A 122 1.42 7.92 -5.37
N VAL A 123 1.48 8.13 -6.68
CA VAL A 123 0.54 7.53 -7.64
C VAL A 123 1.26 6.40 -8.35
N TYR A 124 0.65 5.23 -8.38
CA TYR A 124 1.18 4.06 -9.05
C TYR A 124 0.32 3.70 -10.25
N LYS A 125 0.98 3.40 -11.37
CA LYS A 125 0.39 2.82 -12.57
C LYS A 125 1.28 1.68 -13.04
N ARG A 126 0.74 0.75 -13.81
CA ARG A 126 1.58 -0.26 -14.46
C ARG A 126 2.43 0.39 -15.54
N ALA A 127 3.68 -0.06 -15.68
CA ALA A 127 4.62 0.46 -16.67
C ALA A 127 4.19 0.17 -18.12
N ASP A 128 3.41 -0.90 -18.34
CA ASP A 128 2.85 -1.26 -19.62
C ASP A 128 1.56 -0.48 -19.98
N GLY A 129 1.12 0.43 -19.09
CA GLY A 129 -0.10 1.21 -19.26
C GLY A 129 -1.40 0.42 -19.21
N GLN A 130 -1.35 -0.88 -18.88
CA GLN A 130 -2.54 -1.72 -18.79
C GLN A 130 -3.22 -1.58 -17.44
N LYS A 131 -4.46 -2.05 -17.36
CA LYS A 131 -5.15 -2.32 -16.10
C LYS A 131 -4.59 -3.59 -15.46
N ASN A 132 -4.76 -3.78 -14.16
CA ASN A 132 -4.47 -5.06 -13.54
C ASN A 132 -5.42 -6.17 -14.05
N ARG A 133 -4.99 -7.41 -13.85
CA ARG A 133 -5.81 -8.62 -14.05
C ARG A 133 -5.56 -9.54 -12.88
N GLU A 134 -6.55 -10.32 -12.48
CA GLU A 134 -6.36 -11.33 -11.44
C GLU A 134 -5.35 -12.39 -11.88
N LEU A 135 -4.49 -12.80 -10.95
CA LEU A 135 -3.56 -13.91 -11.11
C LEU A 135 -3.76 -14.91 -9.97
N THR A 136 -3.73 -16.21 -10.29
CA THR A 136 -3.71 -17.25 -9.25
C THR A 136 -2.34 -17.29 -8.56
N ASP A 137 -2.27 -17.89 -7.37
CA ASP A 137 -1.00 -18.04 -6.65
C ASP A 137 0.04 -18.81 -7.49
N GLU A 138 -0.38 -19.82 -8.26
CA GLU A 138 0.50 -20.56 -9.19
C GLU A 138 1.03 -19.66 -10.32
N GLU A 139 0.21 -18.76 -10.86
CA GLU A 139 0.65 -17.81 -11.88
C GLU A 139 1.62 -16.77 -11.33
N VAL A 140 1.41 -16.31 -10.10
CA VAL A 140 2.34 -15.41 -9.39
C VAL A 140 3.69 -16.10 -9.18
N ILE A 141 3.70 -17.34 -8.72
CA ILE A 141 4.92 -18.13 -8.54
C ILE A 141 5.66 -18.31 -9.88
N ARG A 142 4.94 -18.68 -10.94
CA ARG A 142 5.51 -18.89 -12.28
C ARG A 142 6.09 -17.62 -12.90
N SER A 143 5.51 -16.45 -12.58
CA SER A 143 5.89 -15.16 -13.17
C SER A 143 6.82 -14.31 -12.30
N SER A 144 7.24 -14.81 -11.13
CA SER A 144 8.10 -14.09 -10.20
C SER A 144 9.28 -14.93 -9.74
N SER A 145 10.22 -14.30 -9.03
CA SER A 145 11.34 -15.00 -8.40
C SER A 145 10.96 -15.67 -7.07
N TRP A 146 9.69 -15.61 -6.68
CA TRP A 146 9.22 -16.11 -5.38
C TRP A 146 8.67 -17.52 -5.53
N SER A 147 8.95 -18.37 -4.53
CA SER A 147 8.36 -19.70 -4.42
C SER A 147 6.95 -19.71 -3.82
N TYR A 148 6.35 -18.53 -3.63
CA TYR A 148 5.04 -18.31 -3.01
C TYR A 148 4.47 -16.97 -3.45
N ASN A 149 3.18 -16.73 -3.23
CA ASN A 149 2.58 -15.41 -3.44
C ASN A 149 2.77 -14.55 -2.16
N PRO A 150 3.62 -13.50 -2.20
CA PRO A 150 3.86 -12.65 -1.03
C PRO A 150 2.67 -11.77 -0.66
N ALA A 151 1.67 -11.63 -1.53
CA ALA A 151 0.46 -10.88 -1.23
C ALA A 151 -0.53 -11.68 -0.36
N THR A 152 -0.44 -13.01 -0.33
CA THR A 152 -1.40 -13.89 0.38
C THR A 152 -0.76 -14.68 1.51
N GLN A 153 0.56 -14.85 1.51
CA GLN A 153 1.27 -15.61 2.54
C GLN A 153 2.34 -14.75 3.22
N ALA A 154 2.33 -14.75 4.55
CA ALA A 154 3.42 -14.22 5.35
C ALA A 154 4.46 -15.32 5.61
N ARG A 155 5.73 -15.05 5.30
CA ARG A 155 6.86 -15.93 5.64
C ARG A 155 7.91 -15.14 6.40
N PHE A 156 8.64 -15.84 7.27
CA PHE A 156 9.77 -15.25 7.98
C PHE A 156 10.92 -15.00 7.00
N VAL A 157 11.61 -13.88 7.21
CA VAL A 157 12.81 -13.55 6.46
C VAL A 157 13.93 -14.50 6.88
N THR A 158 14.57 -15.13 5.91
CA THR A 158 15.71 -16.03 6.14
C THR A 158 17.04 -15.30 6.03
N THR A 159 18.12 -15.91 6.52
CA THR A 159 19.48 -15.40 6.32
C THR A 159 19.81 -15.26 4.84
N GLU A 160 19.40 -16.25 4.04
CA GLU A 160 19.60 -16.30 2.60
C GLU A 160 18.92 -15.13 1.89
N ASP A 161 17.73 -14.72 2.33
CA ASP A 161 17.04 -13.55 1.78
C ASP A 161 17.77 -12.25 2.09
N GLY A 162 18.31 -12.13 3.31
CA GLY A 162 19.21 -11.04 3.68
C GLY A 162 20.44 -10.98 2.78
N GLU A 163 21.10 -12.12 2.57
CA GLU A 163 22.29 -12.23 1.71
C GLU A 163 22.01 -11.84 0.25
N LYS A 164 20.83 -12.16 -0.29
CA LYS A 164 20.44 -11.80 -1.67
C LYS A 164 20.33 -10.29 -1.89
N VAL A 165 19.93 -9.53 -0.89
CA VAL A 165 19.67 -8.08 -1.02
C VAL A 165 20.81 -7.20 -0.54
N ARG A 166 21.81 -7.76 0.13
CA ARG A 166 22.97 -7.01 0.64
C ARG A 166 23.90 -6.57 -0.49
N SER A 167 24.52 -5.40 -0.30
CA SER A 167 25.53 -4.89 -1.23
C SER A 167 26.72 -5.85 -1.31
N LYS A 168 27.09 -6.24 -2.54
CA LYS A 168 28.30 -7.03 -2.81
C LYS A 168 29.59 -6.22 -2.63
N LYS A 169 29.50 -4.88 -2.64
CA LYS A 169 30.64 -3.96 -2.60
C LYS A 169 30.84 -3.29 -1.24
N TYR A 170 29.75 -2.85 -0.61
CA TYR A 170 29.76 -2.15 0.68
C TYR A 170 28.95 -2.95 1.70
N ARG A 171 29.45 -4.15 1.98
CA ARG A 171 28.78 -5.12 2.85
C ARG A 171 28.93 -4.69 4.32
N SER A 172 27.84 -4.66 5.07
CA SER A 172 27.82 -4.39 6.51
C SER A 172 27.00 -5.45 7.23
N ASP A 173 27.58 -6.14 8.21
CA ASP A 173 26.89 -7.18 8.99
C ASP A 173 25.92 -6.57 10.03
N TYR A 174 26.11 -5.29 10.36
CA TYR A 174 25.22 -4.55 11.26
C TYR A 174 23.76 -4.55 10.77
N ALA A 175 23.54 -4.53 9.45
CA ALA A 175 22.20 -4.54 8.86
C ALA A 175 21.41 -5.82 9.18
N LEU A 176 22.09 -6.96 9.36
CA LEU A 176 21.46 -8.20 9.82
C LEU A 176 21.48 -8.26 11.34
N GLY A 177 22.58 -7.83 11.98
CA GLY A 177 22.70 -7.74 13.43
C GLY A 177 22.23 -9.01 14.15
N ASP A 178 21.42 -8.84 15.17
CA ASP A 178 20.72 -9.93 15.89
C ASP A 178 19.28 -10.15 15.41
N THR A 179 18.90 -9.56 14.27
CA THR A 179 17.52 -9.59 13.74
C THR A 179 17.03 -11.02 13.58
N LEU A 180 17.89 -11.91 13.08
CA LEU A 180 17.55 -13.32 12.88
C LEU A 180 17.35 -14.06 14.19
N GLN A 181 18.20 -13.83 15.20
CA GLN A 181 18.00 -14.40 16.54
C GLN A 181 16.68 -13.91 17.17
N LYS A 182 16.36 -12.61 17.01
CA LYS A 182 15.11 -12.01 17.50
C LYS A 182 13.87 -12.54 16.78
N ILE A 183 13.99 -12.88 15.49
CA ILE A 183 12.90 -13.48 14.71
C ILE A 183 12.71 -14.94 15.13
N GLN A 184 13.80 -15.72 15.22
CA GLN A 184 13.77 -17.12 15.64
C GLN A 184 13.26 -17.29 17.07
N SER A 185 13.57 -16.36 17.98
CA SER A 185 13.09 -16.43 19.37
C SER A 185 11.59 -16.17 19.53
N ARG A 186 10.89 -15.81 18.45
CA ARG A 186 9.44 -15.54 18.43
C ARG A 186 8.64 -16.61 17.69
N LEU A 187 9.31 -17.64 17.20
CA LEU A 187 8.74 -18.88 16.65
C LEU A 187 8.60 -19.92 17.77
#